data_AF-A0A820UUF7-F1
#
_entry.id   AF-A0A820UUF7-F1
#
_cell.length_a   1.000
_cell.length_b   1.000
_cell.length_c   1.000
_cell.angle_alpha   90.00
_cell.angle_beta   90.00
_cell.angle_gamma   90.00
#
_symmetry.space_group_name_H-M   'P 1'
#
loop_
_entity.id
_entity.type
_entity.pdbx_description
1 polymer ?
#
loop_
_entity_poly.entity_id
_entity_poly.type
_entity_poly.pdbx_seq_one_letter_code
_entity_poly.pdbx_strand_id
1 'polypeptide(L)'
;MDTIPSDENIDEQGIEIPIEVSVFSKSQCCVCKKQIVPPTVTIREADRTELFIRRHIEIPAGSRCCTLHTVGKRLIPEAFQSLVPHKAQYRRFSPQTLINLLKSYRTRLNSNKHLDFDECMCLTDADYIKLTGFTRAQHAHILSHIPPTSLKNSATRSARSALAYLLMKLKLGLSDSVLASMVGVDSKRQMSRIISEARVAVTKHFVPRYLGLAHLTRQDVIDKHTSPIANRLLTEGRDPCILVLDGTYLYIQVT
;
A
#
# COMPACT_ATOMS: atom_id res chain seq x y z
N MET A 1 -32.43 -49.89 -16.57
CA MET A 1 -32.98 -48.82 -15.71
C MET A 1 -32.00 -48.70 -14.57
N ASP A 2 -30.95 -47.92 -14.81
CA ASP A 2 -29.87 -47.74 -13.84
C ASP A 2 -30.30 -46.70 -12.82
N THR A 3 -30.40 -47.14 -11.58
CA THR A 3 -30.68 -46.29 -10.42
C THR A 3 -29.55 -45.29 -10.24
N ILE A 4 -29.87 -44.02 -10.45
CA ILE A 4 -29.06 -42.85 -10.11
C ILE A 4 -28.89 -42.86 -8.57
N PRO A 5 -27.66 -42.82 -8.02
CA PRO A 5 -27.46 -42.67 -6.58
C PRO A 5 -27.91 -41.29 -6.14
N SER A 6 -28.66 -41.24 -5.03
CA SER A 6 -29.18 -40.04 -4.40
C SER A 6 -28.07 -39.08 -3.94
N ASP A 7 -28.31 -37.78 -4.17
CA ASP A 7 -27.45 -36.61 -3.92
C ASP A 7 -27.14 -36.31 -2.42
N GLU A 8 -27.17 -37.29 -1.53
CA GLU A 8 -27.07 -37.06 -0.07
C GLU A 8 -25.69 -37.33 0.55
N ASN A 9 -24.61 -37.53 -0.22
CA ASN A 9 -23.33 -37.91 0.42
C ASN A 9 -22.03 -37.36 -0.20
N ILE A 10 -22.07 -36.15 -0.76
CA ILE A 10 -20.86 -35.54 -1.35
C ILE A 10 -20.04 -34.73 -0.32
N ASP A 11 -20.65 -34.25 0.77
CA ASP A 11 -19.95 -33.45 1.80
C ASP A 11 -19.12 -34.29 2.79
N GLU A 12 -19.35 -35.61 2.89
CA GLU A 12 -18.56 -36.49 3.76
C GLU A 12 -17.22 -36.92 3.16
N GLN A 13 -17.00 -36.79 1.85
CA GLN A 13 -15.75 -37.18 1.17
C GLN A 13 -14.70 -36.05 1.14
N GLY A 14 -14.51 -35.37 2.28
CA GLY A 14 -13.45 -34.39 2.44
C GLY A 14 -12.07 -35.03 2.64
N ILE A 15 -11.02 -34.40 2.10
CA ILE A 15 -9.62 -34.81 2.31
C ILE A 15 -9.06 -34.04 3.50
N GLU A 16 -8.39 -34.72 4.42
CA GLU A 16 -7.66 -34.09 5.51
C GLU A 16 -6.27 -33.69 5.04
N ILE A 17 -5.98 -32.39 5.09
CA ILE A 17 -4.70 -31.84 4.67
C ILE A 17 -3.99 -31.25 5.90
N PRO A 18 -2.71 -31.57 6.13
CA PRO A 18 -1.93 -31.03 7.24
C PRO A 18 -1.57 -29.56 6.97
N ILE A 19 -2.48 -28.65 7.32
CA ILE A 19 -2.34 -27.21 7.12
C ILE A 19 -2.62 -26.52 8.45
N GLU A 20 -1.81 -25.52 8.76
CA GLU A 20 -2.03 -24.65 9.90
C GLU A 20 -3.30 -23.81 9.71
N VAL A 21 -4.22 -23.87 10.67
CA VAL A 21 -5.50 -23.15 10.59
C VAL A 21 -5.59 -22.12 11.70
N SER A 22 -6.08 -20.93 11.40
CA SER A 22 -6.42 -19.95 12.44
C SER A 22 -7.64 -20.40 13.26
N VAL A 23 -7.81 -19.84 14.46
CA VAL A 23 -8.97 -20.12 15.31
C VAL A 23 -10.25 -19.63 14.62
N PHE A 24 -11.22 -20.52 14.42
CA PHE A 24 -12.57 -20.13 14.01
C PHE A 24 -13.46 -19.90 15.23
N SER A 25 -13.86 -18.66 15.45
CA SER A 25 -14.86 -18.34 16.46
C SER A 25 -15.75 -17.20 15.98
N LYS A 26 -17.06 -17.32 16.28
CA LYS A 26 -18.02 -16.24 16.07
C LYS A 26 -17.90 -15.16 17.14
N SER A 27 -17.34 -15.46 18.30
CA SER A 27 -17.25 -14.53 19.45
C SER A 27 -15.84 -14.01 19.71
N GLN A 28 -14.80 -14.56 19.08
CA GLN A 28 -13.40 -14.19 19.32
C GLN A 28 -12.68 -13.77 18.04
N CYS A 29 -11.71 -12.87 18.18
CA CYS A 29 -10.88 -12.41 17.09
C CYS A 29 -9.92 -13.52 16.66
N CYS A 30 -9.88 -13.85 15.37
CA CYS A 30 -8.96 -14.86 14.84
C CYS A 30 -7.47 -14.51 14.94
N VAL A 31 -7.12 -13.23 15.15
CA VAL A 31 -5.72 -12.76 15.34
C VAL A 31 -5.34 -12.83 16.82
N CYS A 32 -5.98 -12.01 17.68
CA CYS A 32 -5.60 -11.89 19.09
C CYS A 32 -6.36 -12.82 20.06
N LYS A 33 -7.33 -13.60 19.58
CA LYS A 33 -8.16 -14.55 20.37
C LYS A 33 -9.01 -13.89 21.48
N LYS A 34 -9.00 -12.56 21.59
CA LYS A 34 -9.85 -11.79 22.51
C LYS A 34 -11.30 -11.80 22.03
N GLN A 35 -12.23 -11.70 22.98
CA GLN A 35 -13.65 -11.59 22.69
C GLN A 35 -13.92 -10.32 21.87
N ILE A 36 -14.65 -10.46 20.77
CA ILE A 36 -14.93 -9.33 19.90
C ILE A 36 -16.16 -8.60 20.42
N VAL A 37 -15.99 -7.31 20.65
CA VAL A 37 -17.09 -6.37 20.88
C VAL A 37 -17.32 -5.59 19.58
N PRO A 38 -18.58 -5.39 19.14
CA PRO A 38 -18.87 -4.56 17.96
C PRO A 38 -18.22 -3.17 18.05
N PRO A 39 -17.76 -2.58 16.93
CA PRO A 39 -17.83 -3.10 15.56
C PRO A 39 -16.78 -4.18 15.23
N THR A 40 -17.16 -5.13 14.37
CA THR A 40 -16.31 -6.28 13.99
C THR A 40 -16.17 -6.35 12.47
N VAL A 41 -15.04 -6.84 11.97
CA VAL A 41 -14.79 -6.99 10.53
C VAL A 41 -14.67 -8.46 10.18
N THR A 42 -15.41 -8.92 9.18
CA THR A 42 -15.19 -10.24 8.56
C THR A 42 -13.99 -10.16 7.62
N ILE A 43 -13.04 -11.09 7.75
CA ILE A 43 -11.84 -11.09 6.91
C ILE A 43 -12.22 -11.42 5.48
N ARG A 44 -11.73 -10.60 4.54
CA ARG A 44 -12.00 -10.74 3.10
C ARG A 44 -11.28 -11.95 2.55
N GLU A 45 -11.84 -12.57 1.53
CA GLU A 45 -11.21 -13.70 0.84
C GLU A 45 -9.79 -13.38 0.33
N ALA A 46 -9.57 -12.16 -0.19
CA ALA A 46 -8.26 -11.71 -0.62
C ALA A 46 -7.21 -11.77 0.51
N ASP A 47 -7.56 -11.29 1.71
CA ASP A 47 -6.66 -11.27 2.86
C ASP A 47 -6.40 -12.70 3.38
N ARG A 48 -7.41 -13.58 3.33
CA ARG A 48 -7.25 -15.02 3.67
C ARG A 48 -6.31 -15.74 2.69
N THR A 49 -6.46 -15.45 1.40
CA THR A 49 -5.63 -16.01 0.31
C THR A 49 -4.20 -15.48 0.40
N GLU A 50 -4.03 -14.21 0.77
CA GLU A 50 -2.73 -13.57 1.02
C GLU A 50 -1.99 -14.25 2.17
N LEU A 51 -2.66 -14.39 3.31
CA LEU A 51 -2.07 -15.00 4.50
C LEU A 51 -1.65 -16.44 4.22
N PHE A 52 -2.50 -17.23 3.54
CA PHE A 52 -2.13 -18.59 3.20
C PHE A 52 -0.87 -18.65 2.33
N ILE A 53 -0.78 -17.84 1.28
CA ILE A 53 0.38 -17.84 0.38
C ILE A 53 1.67 -17.43 1.12
N ARG A 54 1.61 -16.45 2.03
CA ARG A 54 2.82 -15.93 2.70
C ARG A 54 3.21 -16.67 3.97
N ARG A 55 2.23 -17.19 4.71
CA ARG A 55 2.42 -17.75 6.05
C ARG A 55 2.04 -19.22 6.15
N HIS A 56 1.47 -19.82 5.09
CA HIS A 56 0.93 -21.19 5.10
C HIS A 56 -0.17 -21.39 6.17
N ILE A 57 -0.88 -20.31 6.53
CA ILE A 57 -1.98 -20.37 7.49
C ILE A 57 -3.31 -20.14 6.77
N GLU A 58 -4.23 -21.10 6.88
CA GLU A 58 -5.58 -20.97 6.37
C GLU A 58 -6.47 -20.24 7.40
N ILE A 59 -7.25 -19.27 6.92
CA ILE A 59 -8.32 -18.66 7.71
C ILE A 59 -9.67 -19.17 7.21
N PRO A 60 -10.49 -19.80 8.07
CA PRO A 60 -11.83 -20.23 7.70
C PRO A 60 -12.71 -19.08 7.21
N ALA A 61 -13.59 -19.39 6.26
CA ALA A 61 -14.57 -18.42 5.77
C ALA A 61 -15.46 -17.91 6.92
N GLY A 62 -15.75 -16.61 6.91
CA GLY A 62 -16.54 -15.98 7.97
C GLY A 62 -15.77 -15.66 9.27
N SER A 63 -14.46 -15.93 9.32
CA SER A 63 -13.62 -15.53 10.47
C SER A 63 -13.67 -14.01 10.69
N ARG A 64 -13.83 -13.62 11.96
CA ARG A 64 -13.97 -12.22 12.37
C ARG A 64 -12.71 -11.69 13.03
N CYS A 65 -12.49 -10.39 12.87
CA CYS A 65 -11.36 -9.66 13.41
C CYS A 65 -11.84 -8.38 14.11
N CYS A 66 -11.16 -8.00 15.20
CA CYS A 66 -11.40 -6.71 15.85
C CYS A 66 -10.80 -5.56 15.04
N THR A 67 -11.34 -4.36 15.22
CA THR A 67 -10.89 -3.16 14.48
C THR A 67 -9.42 -2.79 14.73
N LEU A 68 -8.84 -3.19 15.87
CA LEU A 68 -7.41 -2.98 16.17
C LEU A 68 -6.45 -3.64 15.18
N HIS A 69 -6.93 -4.63 14.44
CA HIS A 69 -6.12 -5.40 13.50
C HIS A 69 -6.51 -5.13 12.04
N THR A 70 -7.38 -4.14 11.82
CA THR A 70 -7.85 -3.81 10.48
C THR A 70 -7.90 -2.32 10.22
N VAL A 71 -7.52 -1.91 9.03
CA VAL A 71 -7.76 -0.55 8.51
C VAL A 71 -8.57 -0.68 7.22
N GLY A 72 -9.73 -0.01 7.15
CA GLY A 72 -10.59 -0.05 5.96
C GLY A 72 -11.04 -1.46 5.58
N LYS A 73 -11.34 -2.31 6.57
CA LYS A 73 -11.69 -3.75 6.43
C LYS A 73 -10.56 -4.65 5.93
N ARG A 74 -9.32 -4.15 5.80
CA ARG A 74 -8.12 -4.94 5.46
C ARG A 74 -7.30 -5.22 6.71
N LEU A 75 -6.65 -6.38 6.78
CA LEU A 75 -5.71 -6.68 7.87
C LEU A 75 -4.45 -5.80 7.77
N ILE A 76 -3.99 -5.29 8.91
CA ILE A 76 -2.73 -4.52 9.01
C ILE A 76 -1.51 -5.46 9.03
N PRO A 77 -0.30 -5.01 8.63
CA PRO A 77 0.89 -5.87 8.57
C PRO A 77 1.20 -6.58 9.89
N GLU A 78 1.01 -5.88 11.01
CA GLU A 78 1.27 -6.40 12.35
C GLU A 78 0.30 -7.54 12.69
N ALA A 79 -0.94 -7.46 12.21
CA ALA A 79 -1.95 -8.52 12.38
C ALA A 79 -1.61 -9.77 11.54
N PHE A 80 -1.06 -9.58 10.33
CA PHE A 80 -0.55 -10.69 9.51
C PHE A 80 0.60 -11.44 10.20
N GLN A 81 1.50 -10.71 10.86
CA GLN A 81 2.66 -11.31 11.53
C GLN A 81 2.29 -11.98 12.86
N SER A 82 1.41 -11.36 13.63
CA SER A 82 1.00 -11.82 14.97
C SER A 82 -0.03 -12.95 14.95
N LEU A 83 -0.57 -13.33 13.79
CA LEU A 83 -1.51 -14.43 13.70
C LEU A 83 -0.81 -15.75 14.00
N VAL A 84 -1.29 -16.42 15.05
CA VAL A 84 -0.77 -17.72 15.51
C VAL A 84 -1.79 -18.82 15.18
N PRO A 85 -1.37 -19.90 14.52
CA PRO A 85 -2.26 -21.01 14.18
C PRO A 85 -2.78 -21.74 15.42
N HIS A 86 -3.88 -22.47 15.22
CA HIS A 86 -4.44 -23.38 16.20
C HIS A 86 -3.59 -24.67 16.25
N LYS A 87 -3.56 -25.33 17.42
CA LYS A 87 -2.71 -26.51 17.66
C LYS A 87 -3.12 -27.76 16.88
N ALA A 88 -4.36 -27.82 16.38
CA ALA A 88 -4.82 -28.92 15.54
C ALA A 88 -4.32 -28.71 14.10
N GLN A 89 -3.41 -29.58 13.66
CA GLN A 89 -2.60 -29.43 12.44
C GLN A 89 -3.26 -29.95 11.16
N TYR A 90 -4.58 -30.20 11.16
CA TYR A 90 -5.27 -30.78 10.01
C TYR A 90 -6.58 -30.03 9.75
N ARG A 91 -6.86 -29.82 8.46
CA ARG A 91 -8.15 -29.29 8.01
C ARG A 91 -8.75 -30.21 6.98
N ARG A 92 -10.02 -30.55 7.18
CA ARG A 92 -10.81 -31.26 6.18
C ARG A 92 -11.26 -30.25 5.12
N PHE A 93 -10.86 -30.50 3.87
CA PHE A 93 -11.29 -29.73 2.72
C PHE A 93 -12.33 -30.53 1.95
N SER A 94 -13.50 -29.95 1.73
CA SER A 94 -14.42 -30.48 0.72
C SER A 94 -13.85 -30.22 -0.69
N PRO A 95 -14.18 -31.05 -1.69
CA PRO A 95 -13.77 -30.83 -3.08
C PRO A 95 -14.06 -29.40 -3.57
N GLN A 96 -15.24 -28.86 -3.22
CA GLN A 96 -15.62 -27.49 -3.59
C GLN A 96 -14.76 -26.43 -2.92
N THR A 97 -14.41 -26.62 -1.63
CA THR A 97 -13.53 -25.70 -0.92
C THR A 97 -12.15 -25.65 -1.56
N LEU A 98 -11.62 -26.81 -1.95
CA LEU A 98 -10.32 -26.91 -2.61
C LEU A 98 -10.33 -26.29 -4.02
N ILE A 99 -11.38 -26.52 -4.81
CA ILE A 99 -11.57 -25.86 -6.11
C ILE A 99 -11.62 -24.34 -5.95
N ASN A 100 -12.38 -23.85 -4.96
CA ASN A 100 -12.49 -22.41 -4.70
C ASN A 100 -11.12 -21.83 -4.31
N LEU A 101 -10.40 -22.49 -3.41
CA LEU A 101 -9.05 -22.11 -2.99
C LEU A 101 -8.09 -22.01 -4.19
N LEU A 102 -8.06 -23.04 -5.06
CA LEU A 102 -7.24 -23.06 -6.28
C LEU A 102 -7.64 -21.95 -7.27
N LYS A 103 -8.95 -21.67 -7.43
CA LYS A 103 -9.44 -20.55 -8.24
C LYS A 103 -8.96 -19.21 -7.67
N SER A 104 -9.04 -19.01 -6.35
CA SER A 104 -8.57 -17.79 -5.70
C SER A 104 -7.06 -17.61 -5.88
N TYR A 105 -6.25 -18.68 -5.80
CA TYR A 105 -4.82 -18.61 -6.12
C TYR A 105 -4.56 -18.28 -7.57
N ARG A 106 -5.24 -18.94 -8.51
CA ARG A 106 -5.06 -18.69 -9.94
C ARG A 106 -5.39 -17.24 -10.28
N THR A 107 -6.48 -16.72 -9.72
CA THR A 107 -6.84 -15.31 -9.89
C THR A 107 -5.74 -14.40 -9.35
N ARG A 108 -5.22 -14.69 -8.16
CA ARG A 108 -4.18 -13.88 -7.50
C ARG A 108 -2.83 -13.91 -8.23
N LEU A 109 -2.38 -15.08 -8.66
CA LEU A 109 -1.15 -15.24 -9.46
C LEU A 109 -1.24 -14.49 -10.79
N ASN A 110 -2.43 -14.44 -11.40
CA ASN A 110 -2.65 -13.72 -12.64
C ASN A 110 -2.81 -12.20 -12.46
N SER A 111 -3.11 -11.71 -11.24
CA SER A 111 -3.31 -10.28 -10.94
C SER A 111 -2.06 -9.57 -10.43
N ASN A 112 -1.07 -10.28 -9.87
CA ASN A 112 0.18 -9.72 -9.33
C ASN A 112 1.23 -9.28 -10.39
N LYS A 113 0.83 -8.86 -11.59
CA LYS A 113 1.78 -8.42 -12.64
C LYS A 113 2.24 -6.97 -12.48
N HIS A 114 1.54 -6.19 -11.68
CA HIS A 114 1.72 -4.75 -11.62
C HIS A 114 1.99 -4.29 -10.19
N LEU A 115 2.70 -3.16 -10.07
CA LEU A 115 2.95 -2.52 -8.79
C LEU A 115 1.64 -1.96 -8.22
N ASP A 116 1.25 -2.41 -7.03
CA ASP A 116 0.07 -1.95 -6.31
C ASP A 116 0.47 -1.19 -5.04
N PHE A 117 0.16 0.11 -4.99
CA PHE A 117 0.46 0.97 -3.84
C PHE A 117 -0.67 0.97 -2.79
N ASP A 118 -1.84 0.42 -3.10
CA ASP A 118 -2.98 0.29 -2.21
C ASP A 118 -2.96 -1.01 -1.41
N GLU A 119 -2.33 -2.06 -1.95
CA GLU A 119 -2.15 -3.32 -1.24
C GLU A 119 -0.98 -3.23 -0.24
N CYS A 120 -1.31 -3.27 1.04
CA CYS A 120 -0.39 -2.96 2.14
C CYS A 120 0.84 -3.90 2.22
N MET A 121 0.76 -5.07 1.59
CA MET A 121 1.82 -6.07 1.56
C MET A 121 2.56 -6.17 0.22
N CYS A 122 2.12 -5.47 -0.83
CA CYS A 122 2.71 -5.62 -2.16
C CYS A 122 4.14 -5.06 -2.23
N LEU A 123 4.39 -3.94 -1.56
CA LEU A 123 5.67 -3.20 -1.64
C LEU A 123 6.22 -2.93 -0.24
N THR A 124 7.49 -3.27 0.01
CA THR A 124 8.19 -2.97 1.27
C THR A 124 8.60 -1.49 1.35
N ASP A 125 9.04 -1.01 2.54
CA ASP A 125 9.58 0.34 2.64
C ASP A 125 10.83 0.56 1.76
N ALA A 126 11.65 -0.49 1.60
CA ALA A 126 12.79 -0.45 0.68
C ALA A 126 12.34 -0.26 -0.77
N ASP A 127 11.25 -0.92 -1.18
CA ASP A 127 10.67 -0.73 -2.51
C ASP A 127 10.09 0.68 -2.66
N TYR A 128 9.37 1.18 -1.65
CA TYR A 128 8.86 2.54 -1.62
C TYR A 128 9.96 3.58 -1.80
N ILE A 129 11.10 3.44 -1.11
CA ILE A 129 12.24 4.35 -1.24
C ILE A 129 12.84 4.27 -2.66
N LYS A 130 13.06 3.07 -3.18
CA LYS A 130 13.61 2.88 -4.54
C LYS A 130 12.71 3.49 -5.61
N LEU A 131 11.40 3.28 -5.48
CA LEU A 131 10.43 3.69 -6.49
C LEU A 131 10.05 5.17 -6.37
N THR A 132 9.83 5.68 -5.15
CA THR A 132 9.27 7.02 -4.92
C THR A 132 10.24 8.00 -4.28
N GLY A 133 11.34 7.52 -3.69
CA GLY A 133 12.27 8.32 -2.87
C GLY A 133 11.85 8.47 -1.41
N PHE A 134 10.69 7.96 -1.01
CA PHE A 134 10.13 8.13 0.33
C PHE A 134 9.76 6.78 0.94
N THR A 135 9.81 6.69 2.27
CA THR A 135 9.20 5.58 3.02
C THR A 135 7.67 5.60 2.87
N ARG A 136 7.00 4.49 3.20
CA ARG A 136 5.54 4.42 3.18
C ARG A 136 4.89 5.45 4.11
N ALA A 137 5.50 5.70 5.28
CA ALA A 137 5.05 6.68 6.24
C ALA A 137 5.17 8.11 5.71
N GLN A 138 6.32 8.46 5.11
CA GLN A 138 6.52 9.78 4.48
C GLN A 138 5.56 9.99 3.30
N HIS A 139 5.34 8.96 2.48
CA HIS A 139 4.35 9.00 1.40
C HIS A 139 2.94 9.31 1.95
N ALA A 140 2.52 8.61 3.00
CA ALA A 140 1.24 8.85 3.66
C ALA A 140 1.17 10.27 4.28
N HIS A 141 2.27 10.75 4.84
CA HIS A 141 2.39 12.10 5.37
C HIS A 141 2.18 13.16 4.28
N ILE A 142 2.82 13.02 3.11
CA ILE A 142 2.59 13.93 1.98
C ILE A 142 1.11 13.91 1.58
N LEU A 143 0.54 12.71 1.44
CA LEU A 143 -0.87 12.56 1.08
C LEU A 143 -1.82 13.21 2.09
N SER A 144 -1.52 13.16 3.38
CA SER A 144 -2.36 13.73 4.45
C SER A 144 -2.53 15.26 4.35
N HIS A 145 -1.61 15.94 3.65
CA HIS A 145 -1.67 17.38 3.42
C HIS A 145 -2.45 17.75 2.15
N ILE A 146 -2.90 16.77 1.37
CA ILE A 146 -3.64 16.98 0.13
C ILE A 146 -5.13 16.73 0.41
N PRO A 147 -6.00 17.74 0.24
CA PRO A 147 -7.43 17.55 0.45
C PRO A 147 -8.00 16.47 -0.47
N PRO A 148 -8.89 15.58 0.01
CA PRO A 148 -9.53 14.55 -0.81
C PRO A 148 -10.31 15.10 -2.01
N THR A 149 -10.74 16.36 -1.94
CA THR A 149 -11.42 17.06 -3.03
C THR A 149 -10.50 17.40 -4.20
N SER A 150 -9.19 17.55 -3.94
CA SER A 150 -8.18 17.93 -4.94
C SER A 150 -7.52 16.73 -5.60
N LEU A 151 -7.41 15.60 -4.89
CA LEU A 151 -6.92 14.34 -5.45
C LEU A 151 -7.88 13.21 -5.07
N LYS A 152 -8.81 12.92 -5.97
CA LYS A 152 -9.90 11.97 -5.72
C LYS A 152 -9.50 10.53 -6.06
N ASN A 153 -10.03 9.60 -5.28
CA ASN A 153 -10.11 8.19 -5.66
C ASN A 153 -11.02 8.05 -6.89
N SER A 154 -10.66 7.15 -7.80
CA SER A 154 -11.50 6.72 -8.92
C SER A 154 -11.75 5.21 -8.86
N ALA A 155 -12.53 4.68 -9.80
CA ALA A 155 -12.71 3.23 -9.94
C ALA A 155 -11.41 2.48 -10.24
N THR A 156 -10.43 3.15 -10.84
CA THR A 156 -9.19 2.53 -11.35
C THR A 156 -7.95 2.85 -10.52
N ARG A 157 -8.00 3.85 -9.63
CA ARG A 157 -6.84 4.25 -8.81
C ARG A 157 -7.25 5.00 -7.56
N SER A 158 -6.50 4.84 -6.48
CA SER A 158 -6.61 5.69 -5.30
C SER A 158 -5.75 6.96 -5.40
N ALA A 159 -6.04 7.95 -4.56
CA ALA A 159 -5.18 9.11 -4.37
C ALA A 159 -3.75 8.73 -3.94
N ARG A 160 -3.60 7.62 -3.20
CA ARG A 160 -2.32 7.07 -2.77
C ARG A 160 -1.49 6.61 -3.97
N SER A 161 -2.10 5.82 -4.85
CA SER A 161 -1.48 5.32 -6.08
C SER A 161 -1.18 6.48 -7.03
N ALA A 162 -2.07 7.47 -7.16
CA ALA A 162 -1.82 8.67 -7.94
C ALA A 162 -0.57 9.44 -7.52
N LEU A 163 -0.41 9.67 -6.20
CA LEU A 163 0.75 10.32 -5.64
C LEU A 163 2.02 9.48 -5.87
N ALA A 164 1.93 8.16 -5.68
CA ALA A 164 3.05 7.27 -5.93
C ALA A 164 3.52 7.33 -7.39
N TYR A 165 2.61 7.36 -8.37
CA TYR A 165 2.96 7.43 -9.80
C TYR A 165 3.68 8.74 -10.14
N LEU A 166 3.22 9.87 -9.59
CA LEU A 166 3.92 11.13 -9.73
C LEU A 166 5.35 11.05 -9.16
N LEU A 167 5.49 10.54 -7.93
CA LEU A 167 6.79 10.44 -7.27
C LEU A 167 7.74 9.47 -8.00
N MET A 168 7.22 8.36 -8.52
CA MET A 168 7.97 7.45 -9.39
C MET A 168 8.48 8.16 -10.64
N LYS A 169 7.62 8.94 -11.30
CA LYS A 169 8.03 9.69 -12.48
C LYS A 169 9.14 10.69 -12.16
N LEU A 170 9.03 11.41 -11.05
CA LEU A 170 10.04 12.37 -10.61
C LEU A 170 11.35 11.70 -10.20
N LYS A 171 11.28 10.54 -9.54
CA LYS A 171 12.46 9.83 -9.03
C LYS A 171 13.21 9.05 -10.10
N LEU A 172 12.47 8.40 -11.00
CA LEU A 172 13.01 7.44 -11.96
C LEU A 172 13.14 8.00 -13.38
N GLY A 173 12.54 9.16 -13.68
CA GLY A 173 12.58 9.77 -15.00
C GLY A 173 11.87 8.96 -16.11
N LEU A 174 10.94 8.08 -15.72
CA LEU A 174 10.28 7.16 -16.65
C LEU A 174 9.27 7.87 -17.55
N SER A 175 9.09 7.34 -18.76
CA SER A 175 8.02 7.78 -19.66
C SER A 175 6.64 7.31 -19.17
N ASP A 176 5.59 8.05 -19.54
CA ASP A 176 4.21 7.72 -19.13
C ASP A 176 3.76 6.33 -19.59
N SER A 177 4.27 5.83 -20.73
CA SER A 177 3.94 4.49 -21.23
C SER A 177 4.61 3.38 -20.44
N VAL A 178 5.88 3.57 -20.06
CA VAL A 178 6.60 2.61 -19.21
C VAL A 178 5.96 2.55 -17.83
N LEU A 179 5.69 3.71 -17.24
CA LEU A 179 5.05 3.77 -15.94
C LEU A 179 3.65 3.13 -15.96
N ALA A 180 2.84 3.40 -16.99
CA ALA A 180 1.53 2.78 -17.16
C ALA A 180 1.61 1.24 -17.20
N SER A 181 2.59 0.69 -17.92
CA SER A 181 2.83 -0.76 -17.98
C SER A 181 3.22 -1.34 -16.62
N MET A 182 4.08 -0.66 -15.86
CA MET A 182 4.54 -1.14 -14.54
C MET A 182 3.40 -1.21 -13.51
N VAL A 183 2.43 -0.30 -13.56
CA VAL A 183 1.34 -0.19 -12.57
C VAL A 183 -0.02 -0.65 -13.10
N GLY A 184 -0.08 -1.19 -14.32
CA GLY A 184 -1.30 -1.77 -14.89
C GLY A 184 -2.36 -0.72 -15.27
N VAL A 185 -1.94 0.46 -15.73
CA VAL A 185 -2.86 1.49 -16.25
C VAL A 185 -3.02 1.30 -17.76
N ASP A 186 -4.26 1.26 -18.24
CA ASP A 186 -4.62 0.86 -19.62
C ASP A 186 -4.00 1.73 -20.73
N SER A 187 -3.67 2.99 -20.45
CA SER A 187 -3.11 3.88 -21.48
C SER A 187 -2.16 4.95 -20.95
N LYS A 188 -1.20 5.34 -21.81
CA LYS A 188 -0.32 6.50 -21.61
C LYS A 188 -1.11 7.78 -21.31
N ARG A 189 -2.23 8.00 -22.01
CA ARG A 189 -3.06 9.21 -21.84
C ARG A 189 -3.67 9.28 -20.45
N GLN A 190 -4.19 8.16 -19.96
CA GLN A 190 -4.73 8.05 -18.61
C GLN A 190 -3.64 8.28 -17.56
N MET A 191 -2.47 7.66 -17.74
CA MET A 191 -1.32 7.88 -16.85
C MET A 191 -0.91 9.36 -16.80
N SER A 192 -0.80 10.02 -17.96
CA SER A 192 -0.44 11.43 -18.05
C SER A 192 -1.44 12.33 -17.31
N ARG A 193 -2.75 12.04 -17.44
CA ARG A 193 -3.80 12.72 -16.67
C ARG A 193 -3.64 12.51 -15.17
N ILE A 194 -3.44 11.27 -14.73
CA ILE A 194 -3.25 10.93 -13.31
C ILE A 194 -2.08 11.72 -12.72
N ILE A 195 -0.94 11.73 -13.41
CA ILE A 195 0.26 12.48 -12.98
C ILE A 195 -0.02 13.97 -12.94
N SER A 196 -0.69 14.53 -13.95
CA SER A 196 -1.00 15.96 -14.00
C SER A 196 -1.92 16.37 -12.84
N GLU A 197 -2.95 15.59 -12.55
CA GLU A 197 -3.85 15.81 -11.41
C GLU A 197 -3.11 15.76 -10.08
N ALA A 198 -2.26 14.74 -9.88
CA ALA A 198 -1.44 14.61 -8.68
C ALA A 198 -0.47 15.79 -8.54
N ARG A 199 0.17 16.20 -9.63
CA ARG A 199 1.09 17.35 -9.66
C ARG A 199 0.38 18.63 -9.25
N VAL A 200 -0.77 18.92 -9.86
CA VAL A 200 -1.56 20.12 -9.52
C VAL A 200 -1.94 20.11 -8.04
N ALA A 201 -2.39 18.97 -7.51
CA ALA A 201 -2.76 18.86 -6.11
C ALA A 201 -1.56 19.08 -5.17
N VAL A 202 -0.41 18.46 -5.45
CA VAL A 202 0.83 18.61 -4.68
C VAL A 202 1.35 20.04 -4.75
N THR A 203 1.43 20.65 -5.94
CA THR A 203 1.88 22.03 -6.13
C THR A 203 0.98 23.03 -5.42
N LYS A 204 -0.32 22.76 -5.32
CA LYS A 204 -1.27 23.66 -4.65
C LYS A 204 -1.23 23.55 -3.12
N HIS A 205 -1.12 22.34 -2.58
CA HIS A 205 -1.38 22.11 -1.14
C HIS A 205 -0.16 21.72 -0.32
N PHE A 206 0.83 21.10 -0.95
CA PHE A 206 2.02 20.60 -0.27
C PHE A 206 3.23 21.51 -0.52
N VAL A 207 3.52 21.82 -1.79
CA VAL A 207 4.73 22.58 -2.15
C VAL A 207 4.86 23.90 -1.40
N PRO A 208 3.86 24.80 -1.37
CA PRO A 208 4.05 26.13 -0.78
C PRO A 208 4.36 26.12 0.72
N ARG A 209 4.03 25.01 1.41
CA ARG A 209 4.15 24.86 2.86
C ARG A 209 5.36 24.02 3.30
N TYR A 210 5.90 23.20 2.39
CA TYR A 210 6.89 22.18 2.73
C TYR A 210 8.06 22.08 1.73
N LEU A 211 7.98 22.78 0.59
CA LEU A 211 9.03 22.80 -0.45
C LEU A 211 9.28 24.24 -0.92
N GLY A 212 10.55 24.65 -0.93
CA GLY A 212 10.97 25.99 -1.35
C GLY A 212 11.06 26.99 -0.19
N LEU A 213 11.35 28.25 -0.50
CA LEU A 213 11.66 29.27 0.52
C LEU A 213 10.43 30.01 1.07
N ALA A 214 9.26 29.86 0.44
CA ALA A 214 8.07 30.64 0.78
C ALA A 214 7.53 30.40 2.20
N HIS A 215 7.86 29.26 2.81
CA HIS A 215 7.45 28.90 4.17
C HIS A 215 8.59 29.04 5.20
N LEU A 216 9.79 29.44 4.76
CA LEU A 216 10.96 29.59 5.62
C LEU A 216 11.23 31.07 5.87
N THR A 217 11.44 31.44 7.13
CA THR A 217 11.95 32.77 7.45
C THR A 217 13.46 32.85 7.17
N ARG A 218 14.00 34.06 7.03
CA ARG A 218 15.45 34.27 6.96
C ARG A 218 16.17 33.59 8.14
N GLN A 219 15.58 33.67 9.33
CA GLN A 219 16.17 33.08 10.54
C GLN A 219 16.15 31.55 10.47
N ASP A 220 15.06 30.95 9.98
CA ASP A 220 15.02 29.49 9.76
C ASP A 220 16.13 29.02 8.81
N VAL A 221 16.46 29.80 7.78
CA VAL A 221 17.53 29.44 6.84
C VAL A 221 18.90 29.48 7.51
N ILE A 222 19.14 30.48 8.35
CA ILE A 222 20.39 30.59 9.12
C ILE A 222 20.50 29.44 10.12
N ASP A 223 19.44 29.22 10.90
CA ASP A 223 19.49 28.29 12.04
C ASP A 223 19.43 26.81 11.62
N LYS A 224 18.65 26.48 10.57
CA LYS A 224 18.33 25.10 10.21
C LYS A 224 18.93 24.65 8.88
N HIS A 225 19.34 25.59 8.03
CA HIS A 225 19.78 25.29 6.65
C HIS A 225 21.18 25.83 6.31
N THR A 226 21.86 26.51 7.23
CA THR A 226 23.25 26.95 7.05
C THR A 226 24.16 26.11 7.94
N SER A 227 25.12 25.40 7.35
CA SER A 227 26.06 24.60 8.13
C SER A 227 27.09 25.50 8.84
N PRO A 228 27.59 25.12 10.03
CA PRO A 228 28.64 25.89 10.72
C PRO A 228 29.90 26.07 9.86
N ILE A 229 30.20 25.10 9.00
CA ILE A 229 31.32 25.16 8.06
C ILE A 229 31.07 26.23 7.00
N ALA A 230 29.90 26.24 6.36
CA ALA A 230 29.56 27.23 5.35
C ALA A 230 29.53 28.65 5.93
N ASN A 231 28.98 28.81 7.14
CA ASN A 231 28.99 30.09 7.85
C ASN A 231 30.44 30.60 8.06
N ARG A 232 31.32 29.77 8.62
CA ARG A 232 32.72 30.17 8.85
C ARG A 232 33.47 30.50 7.57
N LEU A 233 33.31 29.70 6.52
CA LEU A 233 34.04 29.85 5.27
C LEU A 233 33.58 31.04 4.42
N LEU A 234 32.27 31.27 4.34
CA LEU A 234 31.69 32.22 3.38
C LEU A 234 31.30 33.55 4.02
N THR A 235 31.24 33.61 5.36
CA THR A 235 30.66 34.75 6.07
C THR A 235 31.48 35.21 7.28
N GLU A 236 32.61 34.55 7.54
CA GLU A 236 33.53 34.85 8.66
C GLU A 236 32.86 34.78 10.04
N GLY A 237 31.85 33.92 10.21
CA GLY A 237 31.15 33.78 11.50
C GLY A 237 30.05 34.82 11.75
N ARG A 238 29.61 35.54 10.71
CA ARG A 238 28.42 36.40 10.76
C ARG A 238 27.17 35.56 10.48
N ASP A 239 25.98 36.11 10.69
CA ASP A 239 24.71 35.42 10.42
C ASP A 239 23.99 35.91 9.14
N PRO A 240 24.60 35.93 7.94
CA PRO A 240 23.85 36.11 6.70
C PRO A 240 23.31 34.76 6.20
N CYS A 241 22.19 34.83 5.48
CA CYS A 241 21.63 33.69 4.77
C CYS A 241 22.52 33.35 3.56
N ILE A 242 22.94 32.09 3.44
CA ILE A 242 23.76 31.62 2.31
C ILE A 242 22.85 30.96 1.28
N LEU A 243 22.88 31.45 0.03
CA LEU A 243 22.11 30.90 -1.08
C LEU A 243 23.05 30.27 -2.11
N VAL A 244 22.81 29.01 -2.45
CA VAL A 244 23.52 28.30 -3.52
C VAL A 244 22.59 28.16 -4.71
N LEU A 245 22.97 28.76 -5.84
CA LEU A 245 22.24 28.69 -7.09
C LEU A 245 23.02 27.80 -8.06
N ASP A 246 22.55 26.57 -8.27
CA ASP A 246 23.07 25.70 -9.32
C ASP A 246 22.41 26.05 -10.67
N GLY A 247 23.16 25.94 -11.77
CA GLY A 247 22.75 26.28 -13.13
C GLY A 247 21.54 25.49 -13.64
N THR A 248 21.15 24.41 -12.96
CA THR A 248 19.94 23.63 -13.29
C THR A 248 18.64 24.44 -13.18
N TYR A 249 18.66 25.57 -12.45
CA TYR A 249 17.50 26.44 -12.23
C TYR A 249 17.62 27.79 -12.95
N LEU A 250 18.69 28.01 -13.70
CA LEU A 250 18.88 29.24 -14.48
C LEU A 250 18.20 29.09 -15.84
N TYR A 251 17.06 29.77 -16.01
CA TYR A 251 16.47 29.96 -17.32
C TYR A 251 17.35 30.91 -18.13
N ILE A 252 18.08 30.39 -19.11
CA ILE A 252 18.83 31.20 -20.07
C ILE A 252 17.89 31.51 -21.23
N GLN A 253 17.45 32.77 -21.31
CA GLN A 253 16.72 33.25 -22.48
C GLN A 253 17.71 33.42 -23.62
N VAL A 254 17.61 32.56 -24.64
CA VAL A 254 18.39 32.69 -25.87
C VAL A 254 17.67 33.71 -26.76
N THR A 255 18.30 34.88 -26.96
CA THR A 255 17.90 35.90 -27.93
C THR A 255 18.17 35.47 -29.36
#